data_AF-A0A6B2LTY5-F1
#
_entry.id   AF-A0A6B2LTY5-F1
#
_cell.length_a   1.000
_cell.length_b   1.000
_cell.length_c   1.000
_cell.angle_alpha   90.00
_cell.angle_beta   90.00
_cell.angle_gamma   90.00
#
_symmetry.space_group_name_H-M   'P 1'
#
loop_
_entity.id
_entity.type
_entity.pdbx_description
1 polymer ?
#
loop_
_entity_poly.entity_id
_entity_poly.type
_entity_poly.pdbx_seq_one_letter_code
_entity_poly.pdbx_strand_id
1 'polypeptide(L)'
;MTSKKTLEINPSHPIITELRKKVEKDKNDKTVKDLVWLLFETSLLTSGFSLDEPTTFAGRIHRMIKLGLAIDETEEATVDEDLPPLEGEDGANDMEKVD
;
A
#
# COMPACT_ATOMS: atom_id res chain seq x y z
N MET A 1 -14.64 20.96 7.28
CA MET A 1 -14.85 19.68 7.98
C MET A 1 -14.90 18.58 6.93
N THR A 2 -13.88 17.73 6.84
CA THR A 2 -13.96 16.53 6.02
C THR A 2 -14.81 15.51 6.77
N SER A 3 -15.96 15.15 6.23
CA SER A 3 -16.82 14.11 6.83
C SER A 3 -16.04 12.79 6.88
N LYS A 4 -16.13 12.09 8.02
CA LYS A 4 -15.56 10.74 8.14
C LYS A 4 -16.29 9.80 7.17
N LYS A 5 -15.53 8.98 6.43
CA LYS A 5 -16.08 7.97 5.53
C LYS A 5 -16.52 6.75 6.33
N THR A 6 -17.56 6.07 5.87
CA THR A 6 -18.03 4.79 6.43
C THR A 6 -17.44 3.64 5.62
N LEU A 7 -16.74 2.72 6.27
CA LEU A 7 -16.30 1.46 5.65
C LEU A 7 -17.35 0.38 5.96
N GLU A 8 -18.09 -0.05 4.93
CA GLU A 8 -19.02 -1.16 5.06
C GLU A 8 -18.29 -2.50 4.84
N ILE A 9 -18.62 -3.51 5.65
CA ILE A 9 -18.01 -4.83 5.56
C ILE A 9 -19.08 -5.89 5.28
N ASN A 10 -18.72 -6.89 4.46
CA ASN A 10 -19.60 -8.02 4.18
C ASN A 10 -19.36 -9.15 5.21
N PRO A 11 -20.30 -9.42 6.13
CA PRO A 11 -20.13 -10.42 7.18
C PRO A 11 -20.08 -11.86 6.66
N SER A 12 -20.65 -12.16 5.48
CA SER A 12 -20.61 -13.50 4.91
C SER A 12 -19.34 -13.77 4.10
N HIS A 13 -18.48 -12.77 3.91
CA HIS A 13 -17.25 -12.97 3.14
C HIS A 13 -16.22 -13.79 3.96
N PRO A 14 -15.60 -14.83 3.37
CA PRO A 14 -14.65 -15.68 4.09
C PRO A 14 -13.49 -14.91 4.74
N ILE A 15 -12.95 -13.90 4.04
CA ILE A 15 -11.87 -13.04 4.58
C ILE A 15 -12.30 -12.33 5.87
N ILE A 16 -13.51 -11.78 5.92
CA ILE A 16 -14.01 -11.07 7.11
C ILE A 16 -14.25 -12.05 8.27
N THR A 17 -14.77 -13.24 7.96
CA THR A 17 -14.96 -14.30 8.96
C THR A 17 -13.64 -14.76 9.57
N GLU A 18 -12.61 -14.97 8.75
CA GLU A 18 -11.28 -15.38 9.23
C GLU A 18 -10.55 -14.25 9.97
N LEU A 19 -10.66 -13.00 9.49
CA LEU A 19 -10.13 -11.83 10.21
C LEU A 19 -10.73 -11.72 11.61
N ARG A 20 -12.04 -11.91 11.74
CA ARG A 20 -12.71 -11.90 13.05
C ARG A 20 -12.10 -12.94 13.99
N LYS A 21 -11.95 -14.20 13.55
CA LYS A 21 -11.35 -15.27 14.38
C LYS A 21 -9.92 -14.93 14.81
N LYS A 22 -9.12 -14.37 13.91
CA LYS A 22 -7.74 -13.97 14.22
C LYS A 22 -7.69 -12.84 15.25
N VAL A 23 -8.53 -11.81 15.11
CA VAL A 23 -8.63 -10.71 16.08
C VAL A 23 -9.15 -11.19 17.44
N GLU A 24 -10.09 -12.13 17.47
CA GLU A 24 -10.58 -12.73 18.73
C GLU A 24 -9.47 -13.49 19.47
N LYS A 25 -8.56 -14.14 18.73
CA LYS A 25 -7.41 -14.86 19.30
C LYS A 25 -6.32 -13.91 19.80
N ASP A 26 -5.93 -12.93 18.98
CA ASP A 26 -4.95 -11.91 19.34
C ASP A 26 -5.28 -10.56 18.68
N LYS A 27 -5.65 -9.58 19.51
CA LYS A 27 -5.97 -8.21 19.07
C LYS A 27 -4.72 -7.41 18.70
N ASN A 28 -3.55 -7.86 19.14
CA ASN A 28 -2.29 -7.15 18.95
C ASN A 28 -1.43 -7.70 17.83
N ASP A 29 -1.89 -8.74 17.12
CA ASP A 29 -1.20 -9.29 15.96
C ASP A 29 -0.97 -8.20 14.90
N LYS A 30 0.31 -7.87 14.68
CA LYS A 30 0.75 -6.85 13.73
C LYS A 30 0.35 -7.22 12.29
N THR A 31 0.38 -8.49 11.94
CA THR A 31 -0.01 -9.00 10.62
C THR A 31 -1.49 -8.78 10.36
N VAL A 32 -2.33 -9.01 11.37
CA VAL A 32 -3.78 -8.80 11.27
C VAL A 32 -4.09 -7.31 11.14
N LYS A 33 -3.40 -6.44 11.89
CA LYS A 33 -3.54 -4.98 11.75
C LYS A 33 -3.14 -4.51 10.36
N ASP A 34 -2.01 -4.98 9.83
CA ASP A 34 -1.56 -4.63 8.48
C ASP A 34 -2.53 -5.11 7.39
N LEU A 35 -3.11 -6.32 7.54
CA LEU A 35 -4.16 -6.83 6.65
C LEU A 35 -5.43 -5.96 6.65
N VAL A 36 -5.85 -5.48 7.82
CA VAL A 36 -7.03 -4.60 7.93
C VAL A 36 -6.77 -3.25 7.27
N TRP A 37 -5.58 -2.67 7.45
CA TRP A 37 -5.19 -1.44 6.76
C TRP A 37 -5.18 -1.62 5.24
N LEU A 38 -4.60 -2.73 4.76
CA LEU A 38 -4.56 -3.03 3.34
C LEU A 38 -5.97 -3.17 2.74
N LEU A 39 -6.90 -3.83 3.46
CA LEU A 39 -8.29 -3.97 3.05
C LEU A 39 -9.00 -2.61 2.98
N PHE A 40 -8.74 -1.72 3.95
CA PHE A 40 -9.28 -0.37 3.95
C PHE A 40 -8.77 0.46 2.77
N GLU A 41 -7.45 0.47 2.54
CA GLU A 41 -6.80 1.24 1.45
C GLU A 41 -7.23 0.74 0.06
N THR A 42 -7.37 -0.59 -0.09
CA THR A 42 -7.92 -1.20 -1.32
C THR A 42 -9.38 -0.79 -1.54
N SER A 43 -10.18 -0.77 -0.47
CA SER A 43 -11.58 -0.34 -0.53
C SER A 43 -11.69 1.15 -0.89
N LEU A 44 -10.78 1.98 -0.37
CA LEU A 44 -10.69 3.40 -0.67
C LEU A 44 -10.43 3.63 -2.17
N LEU A 45 -9.43 2.94 -2.72
CA LEU A 45 -9.06 3.04 -4.13
C LEU A 45 -10.19 2.56 -5.06
N THR A 46 -10.77 1.39 -4.77
CA THR A 46 -11.87 0.81 -5.59
C THR A 46 -13.16 1.62 -5.51
N SER A 47 -13.37 2.36 -4.41
CA SER A 47 -14.49 3.29 -4.26
C SER A 47 -14.24 4.66 -4.91
N GLY A 48 -13.10 4.84 -5.61
CA GLY A 48 -12.77 6.06 -6.34
C GLY A 48 -12.20 7.19 -5.48
N PHE A 49 -11.73 6.89 -4.27
CA PHE A 49 -11.04 7.87 -3.43
C PHE A 49 -9.53 7.79 -3.63
N SER A 50 -8.85 8.93 -3.44
CA SER A 50 -7.39 8.99 -3.39
C SER A 50 -6.85 8.44 -2.08
N LEU A 51 -5.66 7.86 -2.13
CA LEU A 51 -4.88 7.53 -0.94
C LEU A 51 -4.16 8.77 -0.44
N ASP A 52 -4.20 9.02 0.87
CA ASP A 52 -3.47 10.13 1.50
C ASP A 52 -1.96 9.84 1.55
N GLU A 53 -1.58 8.57 1.77
CA GLU A 53 -0.18 8.13 1.88
C GLU A 53 0.11 6.90 0.99
N PRO A 54 0.32 7.10 -0.32
CA PRO A 54 0.56 5.99 -1.26
C PRO A 54 1.86 5.21 -0.95
N THR A 55 2.89 5.87 -0.43
CA THR A 55 4.16 5.22 -0.05
C THR A 55 3.96 4.23 1.12
N THR A 56 3.15 4.60 2.11
CA THR A 56 2.82 3.72 3.24
C THR A 56 2.04 2.49 2.78
N PHE A 57 1.08 2.68 1.87
CA PHE A 57 0.32 1.58 1.24
C PHE A 57 1.24 0.63 0.47
N ALA A 58 2.14 1.15 -0.38
CA ALA A 58 3.12 0.34 -1.10
C ALA A 58 4.04 -0.45 -0.16
N GLY A 59 4.51 0.20 0.92
CA GLY A 59 5.31 -0.47 1.96
C GLY A 59 4.57 -1.65 2.61
N ARG A 60 3.26 -1.52 2.88
CA ARG A 60 2.43 -2.63 3.39
C ARG A 60 2.30 -3.77 2.39
N ILE A 61 2.09 -3.46 1.11
CA ILE A 61 2.04 -4.47 0.04
C ILE A 61 3.37 -5.24 -0.01
N HIS A 62 4.50 -4.53 -0.03
CA HIS A 62 5.81 -5.16 -0.08
C HIS A 62 6.06 -6.06 1.14
N ARG A 63 5.67 -5.64 2.36
CA ARG A 63 5.77 -6.48 3.55
C ARG A 63 4.92 -7.74 3.43
N MET A 64 3.69 -7.62 2.93
CA MET A 64 2.80 -8.78 2.72
C MET A 64 3.35 -9.75 1.69
N ILE A 65 3.98 -9.26 0.61
CA ILE A 65 4.66 -10.09 -0.39
C ILE A 65 5.85 -10.81 0.24
N LYS A 66 6.71 -10.10 0.99
CA LYS A 66 7.85 -10.71 1.70
C LYS A 66 7.40 -11.83 2.65
N LEU A 67 6.35 -11.57 3.44
CA LEU A 67 5.74 -12.58 4.32
C LEU A 67 5.18 -13.79 3.54
N GLY A 68 4.51 -13.56 2.42
CA GLY A 68 3.97 -14.61 1.56
C GLY A 68 5.06 -15.48 0.91
N LEU A 69 6.23 -14.90 0.65
CA LEU A 69 7.42 -15.57 0.12
C LEU A 69 8.35 -16.12 1.21
N ALA A 70 8.01 -15.94 2.50
CA ALA A 70 8.84 -16.29 3.64
C ALA A 70 10.26 -15.67 3.59
N ILE A 71 10.38 -14.48 3.02
CA ILE A 71 11.61 -13.69 3.01
C ILE A 71 11.67 -12.92 4.33
N ASP A 72 12.73 -13.15 5.10
CA ASP A 72 12.91 -12.56 6.42
C ASP A 72 13.23 -11.05 6.30
N GLU A 73 12.77 -10.24 7.26
CA GLU A 73 12.94 -8.77 7.23
C GLU A 73 14.43 -8.34 7.37
N THR A 74 15.34 -9.29 7.62
CA THR A 74 16.79 -9.09 7.73
C THR A 74 17.51 -8.95 6.39
N GLU A 75 16.88 -9.33 5.28
CA GLU A 75 17.34 -8.98 3.93
C GLU A 75 16.79 -7.60 3.56
N GLU A 76 17.36 -6.55 4.17
CA GLU A 76 17.31 -5.21 3.60
C GLU A 76 18.14 -5.20 2.31
N ALA A 77 17.53 -5.64 1.20
CA ALA A 77 17.94 -5.14 -0.09
C ALA A 77 17.59 -3.65 -0.11
N THR A 78 18.62 -2.81 -0.05
CA THR A 78 18.60 -1.38 -0.28
C THR A 78 17.94 -1.12 -1.64
N VAL A 79 16.63 -0.87 -1.66
CA VAL A 79 15.87 -0.60 -2.89
C VAL A 79 16.23 0.76 -3.54
N ASP A 80 17.21 1.49 -2.99
CA ASP A 80 17.73 2.74 -3.55
C ASP A 80 18.94 2.57 -4.49
N GLU A 81 19.56 1.38 -4.62
CA GLU A 81 20.81 1.23 -5.38
C GLU A 81 20.69 0.61 -6.79
N ASP A 82 19.53 0.10 -7.20
CA ASP A 82 19.37 -0.66 -8.46
C ASP A 82 18.39 -0.05 -9.47
N LEU A 83 18.09 1.25 -9.34
CA LEU A 83 17.48 1.99 -10.45
C LEU A 83 18.60 2.39 -11.42
N PRO A 84 18.67 1.83 -12.65
CA PRO A 84 19.64 2.30 -13.63
C PRO A 84 19.41 3.80 -13.88
N PRO A 85 20.47 4.62 -13.98
CA PRO A 85 20.33 6.03 -14.30
C PRO A 85 19.53 6.16 -15.60
N LEU A 86 18.55 7.07 -15.61
CA LEU A 86 17.83 7.43 -16.83
C LEU A 86 18.85 8.04 -17.81
N GLU A 87 19.31 7.24 -18.77
CA GLU A 87 20.08 7.71 -19.91
C GLU A 87 19.14 8.32 -20.97
N GLY A 88 19.29 9.64 -21.19
CA GLY A 88 18.69 10.42 -22.29
C GLY A 88 17.44 11.21 -21.87
N GLU A 89 17.33 12.54 -22.03
CA GLU A 89 17.96 13.44 -22.99
C GLU A 89 18.19 14.83 -22.36
N ASP A 90 19.45 15.23 -22.20
CA ASP A 90 19.84 16.64 -22.34
C ASP A 90 19.86 16.95 -23.85
N GLY A 91 18.68 17.26 -24.39
CA GLY A 91 18.48 17.77 -25.74
C GLY A 91 17.97 19.19 -25.67
N ALA A 92 18.90 20.15 -25.70
CA ALA A 92 18.64 21.58 -25.82
C ALA A 92 17.50 21.91 -26.80
N ASN A 93 16.59 22.81 -26.41
CA ASN A 93 16.38 24.08 -27.10
C ASN A 93 15.32 24.91 -26.38
N ASP A 94 15.81 25.99 -25.77
CA ASP A 94 15.15 27.29 -25.74
C ASP A 94 14.36 27.51 -27.04
N MET A 95 13.03 27.54 -26.95
CA MET A 95 12.16 28.02 -28.02
C MET A 95 11.14 28.98 -27.42
N GLU A 96 11.64 30.20 -27.22
CA GLU A 96 11.08 31.42 -27.80
C GLU A 96 9.64 31.75 -27.40
N LYS A 97 9.53 32.77 -26.53
CA LYS A 97 8.40 33.70 -26.52
C LYS A 97 7.98 34.05 -27.95
N VAL A 98 6.73 33.76 -28.31
CA VAL A 98 6.08 34.41 -29.44
C VAL A 98 4.75 34.98 -28.94
N ASP A 99 4.74 36.31 -28.91
CA ASP A 99 3.70 37.33 -28.60
C ASP A 99 2.52 37.00 -27.66
#